data_AF-A0A368VGS7-F1
#
_entry.id   AF-A0A368VGS7-F1
#
_cell.length_a   1.000
_cell.length_b   1.000
_cell.length_c   1.000
_cell.angle_alpha   90.00
_cell.angle_beta   90.00
_cell.angle_gamma   90.00
#
_symmetry.space_group_name_H-M   'P 1'
#
loop_
_entity.id
_entity.type
_entity.pdbx_description
1 polymer ?
#
loop_
_entity_poly.entity_id
_entity_poly.type
_entity_poly.pdbx_seq_one_letter_code
_entity_poly.pdbx_strand_id
1 'polypeptide(L)'
;MKHFLSLSIFLLLLAGCQLAVAQQLADQVDERFSGVQAIQVKGVFCDVSVNAGTSDEVHLTGEIRVTRSIEDYAIKTLREGNLLKVWVEHPTMMRGIAKGLLSFDAPEDVMLTIENVSGDVEVLNIGSDDMSLASVSGDIRVSGAGSGCRLKSVSGEIEASLISGQLKANSVSGDVRVSDVKGGFTGNSTSGNISAKMVEGVVSLGSTSGDFVLESLMSGASAKTTSGSIRVNILKGDLQCETVSGSVTLMDVTGSLKISSTSGDQTGTGIMLTGDSHFRSVSGDVEMDVLNEIESLSFRLKSNSGRLMAGNSSADDKLEISGGEIFVNGSSTSGNQIFK
;
A
#
# COMPACT_ATOMS: atom_id res chain seq x y z
N MET A 1 49.39 30.25 67.11
CA MET A 1 48.65 29.31 67.99
C MET A 1 47.30 29.07 67.29
N LYS A 2 47.08 27.90 66.67
CA LYS A 2 46.38 26.74 67.26
C LYS A 2 44.97 27.15 67.73
N HIS A 3 43.83 26.67 67.22
CA HIS A 3 43.45 25.33 66.74
C HIS A 3 42.00 25.32 66.19
N PHE A 4 41.71 24.39 65.25
CA PHE A 4 40.46 23.58 65.10
C PHE A 4 39.11 24.27 64.78
N LEU A 5 38.10 23.71 64.11
CA LEU A 5 37.84 22.50 63.29
C LEU A 5 36.36 22.64 62.85
N SER A 6 35.99 22.06 61.70
CA SER A 6 34.63 21.62 61.34
C SER A 6 33.60 22.71 60.99
N LEU A 7 32.99 22.65 59.80
CA LEU A 7 31.65 22.07 59.65
C LEU A 7 31.13 22.20 58.20
N SER A 8 30.83 21.05 57.61
CA SER A 8 29.81 20.80 56.58
C SER A 8 29.97 21.31 55.14
N ILE A 9 30.39 20.36 54.31
CA ILE A 9 29.92 20.11 52.94
C ILE A 9 28.43 20.44 52.81
N PHE A 10 28.10 21.52 52.09
CA PHE A 10 26.73 21.85 51.70
C PHE A 10 26.55 21.57 50.20
N LEU A 11 26.07 20.35 49.94
CA LEU A 11 25.03 20.05 48.96
C LEU A 11 25.25 20.55 47.51
N LEU A 12 26.01 19.76 46.74
CA LEU A 12 25.77 19.59 45.31
C LEU A 12 24.40 18.91 45.12
N LEU A 13 23.36 19.68 44.87
CA LEU A 13 22.08 19.23 44.31
C LEU A 13 21.52 20.36 43.43
N LEU A 14 22.26 20.69 42.38
CA LEU A 14 21.67 21.32 41.20
C LEU A 14 20.83 20.23 40.54
N ALA A 15 19.59 20.15 41.00
CA ALA A 15 18.52 19.38 40.39
C ALA A 15 18.52 19.67 38.89
N GLY A 16 18.85 18.64 38.11
CA GLY A 16 18.44 18.57 36.71
C GLY A 16 16.92 18.62 36.70
N CYS A 17 16.38 19.83 36.59
CA CYS A 17 14.97 20.05 36.33
C CYS A 17 14.73 19.56 34.90
N GLN A 18 14.49 18.26 34.75
CA GLN A 18 13.82 17.75 33.56
C GLN A 18 12.42 18.37 33.61
N LEU A 19 12.27 19.51 32.92
CA LEU A 19 10.97 20.08 32.61
C LEU A 19 10.25 19.09 31.68
N ALA A 20 9.61 18.09 32.28
CA ALA A 20 8.51 17.41 31.64
C ALA A 20 7.42 18.47 31.44
N VAL A 21 7.29 18.98 30.23
CA VAL A 21 6.18 19.88 29.88
C VAL A 21 4.91 19.03 29.96
N ALA A 22 4.19 19.14 31.07
CA ALA A 22 2.95 18.40 31.29
C ALA A 22 1.91 18.84 30.23
N GLN A 23 1.35 17.87 29.51
CA GLN A 23 0.26 18.11 28.57
C GLN A 23 -1.02 18.46 29.34
N GLN A 24 -1.75 19.47 28.87
CA GLN A 24 -3.02 19.94 29.43
C GLN A 24 -4.18 19.44 28.57
N LEU A 25 -5.28 19.02 29.19
CA LEU A 25 -6.53 18.68 28.51
C LEU A 25 -7.16 19.97 27.96
N ALA A 26 -7.35 20.04 26.65
CA ALA A 26 -7.96 21.18 25.96
C ALA A 26 -9.46 20.97 25.72
N ASP A 27 -9.85 19.77 25.29
CA ASP A 27 -11.26 19.41 25.10
C ASP A 27 -11.47 17.88 25.17
N GLN A 28 -12.69 17.45 25.48
CA GLN A 28 -13.08 16.04 25.52
C GLN A 28 -14.54 15.85 25.12
N VAL A 29 -14.86 14.69 24.55
CA VAL A 29 -16.23 14.29 24.19
C VAL A 29 -16.50 12.84 24.59
N ASP A 30 -17.72 12.57 25.03
CA ASP A 30 -18.28 11.22 25.26
C ASP A 30 -19.77 11.31 24.93
N GLU A 31 -20.12 11.02 23.68
CA GLU A 31 -21.47 11.20 23.14
C GLU A 31 -21.93 9.95 22.40
N ARG A 32 -23.23 9.67 22.47
CA ARG A 32 -23.88 8.56 21.75
C ARG A 32 -24.92 9.08 20.78
N PHE A 33 -24.96 8.51 19.59
CA PHE A 33 -25.84 8.91 18.51
C PHE A 33 -26.58 7.71 17.92
N SER A 34 -27.89 7.65 18.12
CA SER A 34 -28.74 6.60 17.53
C SER A 34 -29.15 6.95 16.10
N GLY A 35 -29.25 5.95 15.22
CA GLY A 35 -29.75 6.11 13.85
C GLY A 35 -28.77 6.82 12.90
N VAL A 36 -27.47 6.71 13.17
CA VAL A 36 -26.41 7.20 12.27
C VAL A 36 -26.11 6.12 11.24
N GLN A 37 -26.15 6.48 9.97
CA GLN A 37 -25.82 5.60 8.83
C GLN A 37 -24.53 6.02 8.12
N ALA A 38 -24.06 7.25 8.38
CA ALA A 38 -22.84 7.77 7.80
C ALA A 38 -22.06 8.62 8.82
N ILE A 39 -20.74 8.46 8.83
CA ILE A 39 -19.81 9.23 9.66
C ILE A 39 -18.83 9.97 8.74
N GLN A 40 -18.67 11.27 8.97
CA GLN A 40 -17.66 12.12 8.35
C GLN A 40 -16.73 12.70 9.41
N VAL A 41 -15.43 12.43 9.32
CA VAL A 41 -14.44 12.88 10.30
C VAL A 41 -13.40 13.79 9.64
N LYS A 42 -13.11 14.92 10.28
CA LYS A 42 -11.94 15.77 9.99
C LYS A 42 -11.05 15.86 11.24
N GLY A 43 -10.10 14.94 11.36
CA GLY A 43 -9.31 14.73 12.58
C GLY A 43 -8.13 15.69 12.76
N VAL A 44 -7.64 16.28 11.66
CA VAL A 44 -6.44 17.14 11.60
C VAL A 44 -5.21 16.40 12.17
N PHE A 45 -4.91 16.57 13.46
CA PHE A 45 -3.77 15.95 14.14
C PHE A 45 -4.17 14.81 15.06
N CYS A 46 -5.47 14.51 15.17
CA CYS A 46 -5.95 13.44 16.03
C CYS A 46 -5.74 12.09 15.37
N ASP A 47 -5.35 11.11 16.18
CA ASP A 47 -5.48 9.71 15.80
C ASP A 47 -6.97 9.37 15.78
N VAL A 48 -7.43 8.73 14.72
CA VAL A 48 -8.84 8.39 14.50
C VAL A 48 -8.97 6.88 14.44
N SER A 49 -9.68 6.28 15.39
CA SER A 49 -9.98 4.85 15.42
C SER A 49 -11.48 4.63 15.23
N VAL A 50 -11.87 3.77 14.30
CA VAL A 50 -13.26 3.37 14.08
C VAL A 50 -13.36 1.86 14.12
N ASN A 51 -14.15 1.34 15.06
CA ASN A 51 -14.35 -0.08 15.26
C ASN A 51 -15.84 -0.42 15.10
N ALA A 52 -16.12 -1.58 14.51
CA ALA A 52 -17.47 -2.13 14.57
C ALA A 52 -17.84 -2.46 16.02
N GLY A 53 -18.87 -1.80 16.52
CA GLY A 53 -19.47 -2.03 17.82
C GLY A 53 -20.58 -3.10 17.78
N THR A 54 -21.11 -3.43 18.95
CA THR A 54 -22.25 -4.35 19.10
C THR A 54 -23.61 -3.65 19.17
N SER A 55 -23.60 -2.31 19.14
CA SER A 55 -24.77 -1.45 19.26
C SER A 55 -25.14 -0.86 17.91
N ASP A 56 -26.43 -0.55 17.72
CA ASP A 56 -26.94 0.22 16.57
C ASP A 56 -26.68 1.73 16.71
N GLU A 57 -26.02 2.15 17.79
CA GLU A 57 -25.61 3.53 18.06
C GLU A 57 -24.13 3.74 17.77
N VAL A 58 -23.79 4.95 17.35
CA VAL A 58 -22.39 5.40 17.30
C VAL A 58 -22.00 5.98 18.65
N HIS A 59 -21.01 5.39 19.31
CA HIS A 59 -20.39 5.95 20.52
C HIS A 59 -19.09 6.65 20.13
N LEU A 60 -19.07 7.97 20.26
CA LEU A 60 -17.89 8.80 20.07
C LEU A 60 -17.26 9.12 21.41
N THR A 61 -15.99 8.77 21.56
CA THR A 61 -15.13 9.28 22.63
C THR A 61 -13.95 10.03 22.03
N GLY A 62 -13.51 11.09 22.68
CA GLY A 62 -12.34 11.81 22.22
C GLY A 62 -11.75 12.74 23.24
N GLU A 63 -10.47 13.03 23.05
CA GLU A 63 -9.70 13.92 23.90
C GLU A 63 -8.68 14.69 23.06
N ILE A 64 -8.48 15.97 23.36
CA ILE A 64 -7.38 16.79 22.85
C ILE A 64 -6.51 17.22 24.02
N ARG A 65 -5.19 16.99 23.91
CA ARG A 65 -4.17 17.44 24.85
C ARG A 65 -3.13 18.31 24.17
N VAL A 66 -2.75 19.41 24.82
CA VAL A 66 -1.81 20.41 24.30
C VAL A 66 -0.74 20.80 25.31
N THR A 67 0.42 21.29 24.86
CA THR A 67 1.52 21.69 25.77
C THR A 67 1.59 23.18 26.08
N ARG A 68 0.80 24.03 25.41
CA ARG A 68 0.90 25.50 25.56
C ARG A 68 -0.45 26.21 25.65
N SER A 69 -1.12 26.43 24.52
CA SER A 69 -2.38 27.15 24.47
C SER A 69 -3.51 26.16 24.37
N ILE A 70 -4.47 26.22 25.31
CA ILE A 70 -5.69 25.42 25.30
C ILE A 70 -6.82 26.08 24.51
N GLU A 71 -6.75 27.40 24.30
CA GLU A 71 -7.78 28.16 23.61
C GLU A 71 -7.86 27.75 22.13
N ASP A 72 -9.09 27.78 21.59
CA ASP A 72 -9.44 27.48 20.19
C ASP A 72 -9.28 26.03 19.73
N TYR A 73 -9.02 25.09 20.64
CA TYR A 73 -9.14 23.66 20.36
C TYR A 73 -10.51 23.16 20.80
N ALA A 74 -11.25 22.54 19.88
CA ALA A 74 -12.53 21.93 20.21
C ALA A 74 -12.85 20.74 19.31
N ILE A 75 -13.42 19.69 19.88
CA ILE A 75 -14.05 18.60 19.15
C ILE A 75 -15.50 19.01 18.91
N LYS A 76 -15.90 19.12 17.65
CA LYS A 76 -17.25 19.53 17.26
C LYS A 76 -17.99 18.38 16.63
N THR A 77 -19.28 18.30 16.94
CA THR A 77 -20.22 17.33 16.37
C THR A 77 -21.39 18.08 15.71
N LEU A 78 -21.86 17.58 14.57
CA LEU A 78 -23.07 18.07 13.91
C LEU A 78 -23.83 16.90 13.30
N ARG A 79 -25.13 16.82 13.62
CA ARG A 79 -26.03 15.83 13.03
C ARG A 79 -26.89 16.45 11.94
N GLU A 80 -26.84 15.86 10.75
CA GLU A 80 -27.69 16.20 9.59
C GLU A 80 -28.47 14.95 9.15
N GLY A 81 -29.67 14.76 9.70
CA GLY A 81 -30.45 13.53 9.47
C GLY A 81 -29.73 12.30 10.05
N ASN A 82 -29.29 11.40 9.16
CA ASN A 82 -28.56 10.16 9.51
C ASN A 82 -27.04 10.29 9.36
N LEU A 83 -26.54 11.48 9.01
CA LEU A 83 -25.11 11.79 8.92
C LEU A 83 -24.62 12.42 10.22
N LEU A 84 -23.55 11.87 10.78
CA LEU A 84 -22.77 12.46 11.86
C LEU A 84 -21.48 13.06 11.30
N LYS A 85 -21.30 14.37 11.45
CA LYS A 85 -20.05 15.07 11.15
C LYS A 85 -19.30 15.34 12.45
N VAL A 86 -18.01 15.01 12.46
CA VAL A 86 -17.08 15.28 13.57
C VAL A 86 -15.87 16.01 13.01
N TRP A 87 -15.51 17.15 13.58
CA TRP A 87 -14.29 17.87 13.19
C TRP A 87 -13.58 18.49 14.38
N VAL A 88 -12.28 18.68 14.22
CA VAL A 88 -11.43 19.33 15.21
C VAL A 88 -11.18 20.78 14.80
N GLU A 89 -11.66 21.71 15.62
CA GLU A 89 -11.25 23.11 15.55
C GLU A 89 -9.88 23.27 16.21
N HIS A 90 -9.04 24.12 15.63
CA HIS A 90 -7.71 24.43 16.14
C HIS A 90 -7.33 25.86 15.73
N PRO A 91 -6.42 26.52 16.46
CA PRO A 91 -5.91 27.83 16.06
C PRO A 91 -5.14 27.74 14.74
N THR A 92 -5.19 28.80 13.93
CA THR A 92 -4.46 28.90 12.64
C THR A 92 -2.96 28.67 12.81
N MET A 93 -2.39 29.08 13.95
CA MET A 93 -1.01 28.85 14.31
C MET A 93 -0.92 27.98 15.56
N MET A 94 -0.59 26.70 15.37
CA MET A 94 -0.35 25.78 16.47
C MET A 94 1.04 26.03 17.07
N ARG A 95 1.08 26.40 18.36
CA ARG A 95 2.33 26.55 19.13
C ARG A 95 2.44 25.40 20.13
N GLY A 96 3.56 24.68 20.07
CA GLY A 96 3.77 23.51 20.92
C GLY A 96 3.29 22.24 20.23
N ILE A 97 2.95 21.23 21.04
CA ILE A 97 2.48 19.93 20.57
C ILE A 97 1.00 19.84 20.93
N ALA A 98 0.17 19.49 19.94
CA ALA A 98 -1.20 19.07 20.13
C ALA A 98 -1.28 17.58 19.77
N LYS A 99 -1.94 16.80 20.62
CA LYS A 99 -2.28 15.40 20.37
C LYS A 99 -3.76 15.26 20.61
N GLY A 100 -4.44 14.46 19.80
CA GLY A 100 -5.81 14.10 20.09
C GLY A 100 -6.11 12.68 19.67
N LEU A 101 -7.19 12.15 20.23
CA LEU A 101 -7.73 10.84 19.91
C LEU A 101 -9.22 11.02 19.65
N LEU A 102 -9.72 10.43 18.57
CA LEU A 102 -11.14 10.26 18.29
C LEU A 102 -11.39 8.78 18.09
N SER A 103 -12.16 8.16 18.99
CA SER A 103 -12.52 6.75 18.94
C SER A 103 -14.01 6.62 18.72
N PHE A 104 -14.39 5.79 17.75
CA PHE A 104 -15.76 5.52 17.36
C PHE A 104 -16.04 4.03 17.48
N ASP A 105 -17.01 3.64 18.29
CA ASP A 105 -17.66 2.34 18.17
C ASP A 105 -18.95 2.55 17.39
N ALA A 106 -19.05 1.97 16.19
CA ALA A 106 -20.13 2.25 15.25
C ALA A 106 -20.73 0.95 14.67
N PRO A 107 -21.96 0.98 14.14
CA PRO A 107 -22.52 -0.16 13.41
C PRO A 107 -21.62 -0.61 12.24
N GLU A 108 -21.57 -1.91 11.97
CA GLU A 108 -20.73 -2.50 10.91
C GLU A 108 -21.03 -1.93 9.51
N ASP A 109 -22.28 -1.55 9.24
CA ASP A 109 -22.74 -1.07 7.94
C ASP A 109 -22.61 0.45 7.75
N VAL A 110 -21.97 1.16 8.68
CA VAL A 110 -21.84 2.61 8.62
C VAL A 110 -20.95 3.07 7.45
N MET A 111 -21.46 3.98 6.63
CA MET A 111 -20.65 4.63 5.59
C MET A 111 -19.62 5.54 6.26
N LEU A 112 -18.37 5.47 5.81
CA LEU A 112 -17.27 6.12 6.52
C LEU A 112 -16.44 6.99 5.59
N THR A 113 -16.29 8.26 5.94
CA THR A 113 -15.37 9.18 5.29
C THR A 113 -14.48 9.85 6.33
N ILE A 114 -13.17 9.69 6.21
CA ILE A 114 -12.19 10.31 7.12
C ILE A 114 -11.20 11.10 6.30
N GLU A 115 -11.02 12.38 6.64
CA GLU A 115 -9.95 13.24 6.16
C GLU A 115 -9.05 13.60 7.35
N ASN A 116 -7.79 13.19 7.29
CA ASN A 116 -6.80 13.50 8.31
C ASN A 116 -5.58 14.20 7.75
N VAL A 117 -4.79 14.82 8.63
CA VAL A 117 -3.53 15.47 8.24
C VAL A 117 -2.35 14.70 8.83
N SER A 118 -2.20 14.61 10.14
CA SER A 118 -0.99 14.07 10.77
C SER A 118 -1.20 12.96 11.78
N GLY A 119 -2.42 12.74 12.27
CA GLY A 119 -2.72 11.58 13.11
C GLY A 119 -2.97 10.33 12.27
N ASP A 120 -2.83 9.17 12.89
CA ASP A 120 -3.09 7.89 12.22
C ASP A 120 -4.60 7.65 12.09
N VAL A 121 -5.00 6.88 11.08
CA VAL A 121 -6.38 6.43 10.88
C VAL A 121 -6.41 4.91 10.92
N GLU A 122 -7.16 4.36 11.86
CA GLU A 122 -7.37 2.93 12.00
C GLU A 122 -8.87 2.61 11.89
N VAL A 123 -9.21 1.66 11.00
CA VAL A 123 -10.59 1.20 10.81
C VAL A 123 -10.65 -0.32 10.86
N LEU A 124 -11.45 -0.87 11.78
CA LEU A 124 -11.59 -2.30 12.00
C LEU A 124 -13.05 -2.76 11.84
N ASN A 125 -13.24 -3.77 10.98
CA ASN A 125 -14.48 -4.52 10.77
C ASN A 125 -15.68 -3.68 10.30
N ILE A 126 -15.45 -2.58 9.58
CA ILE A 126 -16.54 -1.79 8.98
C ILE A 126 -16.87 -2.35 7.59
N GLY A 127 -17.98 -3.10 7.54
CA GLY A 127 -18.50 -3.82 6.38
C GLY A 127 -19.25 -2.97 5.35
N SER A 128 -19.25 -1.64 5.44
CA SER A 128 -20.07 -0.80 4.57
C SER A 128 -19.64 -0.78 3.10
N ASP A 129 -20.57 -0.34 2.24
CA ASP A 129 -20.37 -0.29 0.80
C ASP A 129 -19.50 0.90 0.34
N ASP A 130 -19.34 1.93 1.17
CA ASP A 130 -18.55 3.11 0.85
C ASP A 130 -17.68 3.54 2.03
N MET A 131 -16.40 3.17 1.94
CA MET A 131 -15.35 3.63 2.83
C MET A 131 -14.33 4.47 2.05
N SER A 132 -14.10 5.72 2.50
CA SER A 132 -13.14 6.64 1.90
C SER A 132 -12.25 7.27 2.97
N LEU A 133 -10.98 6.87 3.01
CA LEU A 133 -10.01 7.36 3.98
C LEU A 133 -8.90 8.14 3.27
N ALA A 134 -8.61 9.34 3.76
CA ALA A 134 -7.56 10.20 3.25
C ALA A 134 -6.69 10.73 4.39
N SER A 135 -5.38 10.70 4.22
CA SER A 135 -4.41 11.28 5.15
C SER A 135 -3.31 12.01 4.38
N VAL A 136 -2.69 13.02 4.99
CA VAL A 136 -1.51 13.67 4.43
C VAL A 136 -0.26 12.94 4.88
N SER A 137 0.02 12.89 6.19
CA SER A 137 1.24 12.31 6.75
C SER A 137 1.02 11.21 7.79
N GLY A 138 -0.17 11.06 8.34
CA GLY A 138 -0.48 9.93 9.24
C GLY A 138 -0.76 8.66 8.45
N ASP A 139 -0.51 7.51 9.07
CA ASP A 139 -0.71 6.21 8.43
C ASP A 139 -2.20 5.85 8.36
N ILE A 140 -2.57 5.03 7.38
CA ILE A 140 -3.93 4.50 7.24
C ILE A 140 -3.88 2.98 7.36
N ARG A 141 -4.55 2.44 8.37
CA ARG A 141 -4.70 0.99 8.60
C ARG A 141 -6.16 0.60 8.50
N VAL A 142 -6.47 -0.36 7.64
CA VAL A 142 -7.82 -0.92 7.48
C VAL A 142 -7.77 -2.44 7.58
N SER A 143 -8.66 -3.01 8.37
CA SER A 143 -8.89 -4.45 8.42
C SER A 143 -10.37 -4.76 8.44
N GLY A 144 -10.82 -5.72 7.63
CA GLY A 144 -12.21 -6.19 7.65
C GLY A 144 -13.18 -5.23 6.98
N ALA A 145 -12.90 -4.79 5.75
CA ALA A 145 -13.82 -3.96 4.97
C ALA A 145 -14.74 -4.80 4.08
N GLY A 146 -15.99 -4.38 3.95
CA GLY A 146 -17.04 -5.11 3.22
C GLY A 146 -16.94 -4.98 1.70
N SER A 147 -17.68 -4.05 1.10
CA SER A 147 -17.95 -4.11 -0.35
C SER A 147 -17.04 -3.23 -1.22
N GLY A 148 -16.31 -2.29 -0.60
CA GLY A 148 -15.27 -1.53 -1.30
C GLY A 148 -14.61 -0.46 -0.42
N CYS A 149 -13.34 -0.19 -0.69
CA CYS A 149 -12.56 0.77 0.09
C CYS A 149 -11.65 1.63 -0.78
N ARG A 150 -11.63 2.94 -0.52
CA ARG A 150 -10.78 3.93 -1.19
C ARG A 150 -9.84 4.59 -0.19
N LEU A 151 -8.55 4.34 -0.35
CA LEU A 151 -7.48 4.82 0.52
C LEU A 151 -6.59 5.82 -0.23
N LYS A 152 -6.27 6.94 0.41
CA LYS A 152 -5.38 7.96 -0.15
C LYS A 152 -4.41 8.48 0.90
N SER A 153 -3.13 8.47 0.59
CA SER A 153 -2.09 9.07 1.41
C SER A 153 -1.18 9.97 0.58
N VAL A 154 -0.59 10.99 1.20
CA VAL A 154 0.54 11.71 0.58
C VAL A 154 1.85 11.05 1.01
N SER A 155 2.16 11.03 2.31
CA SER A 155 3.43 10.50 2.83
C SER A 155 3.30 9.42 3.90
N GLY A 156 2.12 9.22 4.50
CA GLY A 156 1.87 8.11 5.44
C GLY A 156 1.74 6.77 4.72
N GLU A 157 2.02 5.67 5.42
CA GLU A 157 1.86 4.32 4.89
C GLU A 157 0.38 3.93 4.80
N ILE A 158 0.04 3.05 3.85
CA ILE A 158 -1.29 2.46 3.73
C ILE A 158 -1.17 0.96 3.95
N GLU A 159 -1.86 0.44 4.96
CA GLU A 159 -1.97 -1.00 5.24
C GLU A 159 -3.44 -1.42 5.18
N ALA A 160 -3.76 -2.36 4.28
CA ALA A 160 -5.12 -2.88 4.12
C ALA A 160 -5.13 -4.42 4.17
N SER A 161 -6.04 -4.99 4.95
CA SER A 161 -6.19 -6.43 5.11
C SER A 161 -7.66 -6.86 5.15
N LEU A 162 -7.94 -8.12 4.79
CA LEU A 162 -9.27 -8.73 4.93
C LEU A 162 -10.37 -7.89 4.24
N ILE A 163 -10.16 -7.57 2.96
CA ILE A 163 -11.10 -6.75 2.18
C ILE A 163 -11.97 -7.65 1.32
N SER A 164 -13.28 -7.66 1.57
CA SER A 164 -14.20 -8.54 0.83
C SER A 164 -14.56 -8.02 -0.57
N GLY A 165 -14.36 -6.72 -0.83
CA GLY A 165 -14.73 -6.05 -2.07
C GLY A 165 -13.54 -5.45 -2.82
N GLN A 166 -13.83 -4.46 -3.67
CA GLN A 166 -12.81 -3.78 -4.47
C GLN A 166 -11.97 -2.83 -3.62
N LEU A 167 -10.65 -2.91 -3.73
CA LEU A 167 -9.73 -2.00 -3.05
C LEU A 167 -9.09 -1.03 -4.05
N LYS A 168 -9.12 0.27 -3.73
CA LYS A 168 -8.34 1.29 -4.42
C LYS A 168 -7.46 2.05 -3.44
N ALA A 169 -6.15 1.91 -3.54
CA ALA A 169 -5.18 2.63 -2.70
C ALA A 169 -4.30 3.53 -3.56
N ASN A 170 -4.11 4.78 -3.16
CA ASN A 170 -3.20 5.70 -3.84
C ASN A 170 -2.29 6.38 -2.82
N SER A 171 -1.00 6.45 -3.14
CA SER A 171 -0.01 7.14 -2.34
C SER A 171 0.81 8.10 -3.21
N VAL A 172 1.42 9.12 -2.61
CA VAL A 172 2.49 9.87 -3.29
C VAL A 172 3.84 9.24 -2.96
N SER A 173 4.22 9.19 -1.68
CA SER A 173 5.53 8.68 -1.24
C SER A 173 5.48 7.60 -0.17
N GLY A 174 4.35 7.38 0.50
CA GLY A 174 4.21 6.31 1.48
C GLY A 174 4.06 4.94 0.80
N ASP A 175 4.52 3.88 1.47
CA ASP A 175 4.35 2.51 0.99
C ASP A 175 2.90 2.05 1.08
N VAL A 176 2.50 1.13 0.19
CA VAL A 176 1.18 0.51 0.19
C VAL A 176 1.34 -1.00 0.38
N ARG A 177 0.79 -1.54 1.47
CA ARG A 177 0.80 -2.97 1.79
C ARG A 177 -0.62 -3.49 1.86
N VAL A 178 -0.92 -4.49 1.04
CA VAL A 178 -2.25 -5.06 0.89
C VAL A 178 -2.20 -6.57 1.06
N SER A 179 -3.13 -7.12 1.82
CA SER A 179 -3.27 -8.57 2.03
C SER A 179 -4.74 -9.00 2.04
N ASP A 180 -5.01 -10.25 1.65
CA ASP A 180 -6.30 -10.91 1.80
C ASP A 180 -7.48 -10.10 1.21
N VAL A 181 -7.42 -9.87 -0.11
CA VAL A 181 -8.45 -9.13 -0.84
C VAL A 181 -9.24 -10.07 -1.74
N LYS A 182 -10.54 -10.22 -1.48
CA LYS A 182 -11.43 -11.06 -2.32
C LYS A 182 -11.82 -10.39 -3.63
N GLY A 183 -11.92 -9.06 -3.63
CA GLY A 183 -12.14 -8.29 -4.85
C GLY A 183 -10.86 -8.04 -5.65
N GLY A 184 -10.92 -7.08 -6.58
CA GLY A 184 -9.75 -6.58 -7.28
C GLY A 184 -9.01 -5.50 -6.49
N PHE A 185 -7.75 -5.28 -6.85
CA PHE A 185 -6.91 -4.25 -6.23
C PHE A 185 -6.36 -3.29 -7.30
N THR A 186 -6.63 -2.00 -7.15
CA THR A 186 -5.99 -0.93 -7.92
C THR A 186 -5.10 -0.09 -7.02
N GLY A 187 -3.80 -0.07 -7.30
CA GLY A 187 -2.80 0.66 -6.53
C GLY A 187 -2.03 1.65 -7.38
N ASN A 188 -1.92 2.91 -6.95
CA ASN A 188 -1.04 3.88 -7.61
C ASN A 188 -0.10 4.57 -6.63
N SER A 189 1.13 4.82 -7.04
CA SER A 189 2.13 5.51 -6.24
C SER A 189 2.96 6.47 -7.10
N THR A 190 3.51 7.54 -6.52
CA THR A 190 4.57 8.30 -7.22
C THR A 190 5.93 7.67 -6.93
N SER A 191 6.27 7.42 -5.66
CA SER A 191 7.59 6.91 -5.26
C SER A 191 7.62 5.82 -4.18
N GLY A 192 6.51 5.55 -3.50
CA GLY A 192 6.41 4.47 -2.51
C GLY A 192 6.27 3.09 -3.17
N ASN A 193 6.72 2.05 -2.48
CA ASN A 193 6.61 0.66 -2.93
C ASN A 193 5.17 0.15 -2.77
N ILE A 194 4.80 -0.83 -3.59
CA ILE A 194 3.49 -1.49 -3.48
C ILE A 194 3.68 -3.00 -3.30
N SER A 195 3.16 -3.53 -2.18
CA SER A 195 3.10 -4.95 -1.90
C SER A 195 1.65 -5.43 -1.90
N ALA A 196 1.34 -6.49 -2.62
CA ALA A 196 0.02 -7.11 -2.66
C ALA A 196 0.14 -8.62 -2.49
N LYS A 197 -0.57 -9.16 -1.49
CA LYS A 197 -0.55 -10.58 -1.15
C LYS A 197 -1.96 -11.17 -1.09
N MET A 198 -2.16 -12.37 -1.63
CA MET A 198 -3.44 -13.10 -1.57
C MET A 198 -4.61 -12.25 -2.09
N VAL A 199 -4.55 -11.89 -3.37
CA VAL A 199 -5.63 -11.15 -4.04
C VAL A 199 -6.35 -12.08 -5.00
N GLU A 200 -7.66 -12.25 -4.79
CA GLU A 200 -8.48 -13.15 -5.59
C GLU A 200 -8.89 -12.51 -6.93
N GLY A 201 -9.20 -11.20 -6.94
CA GLY A 201 -9.52 -10.45 -8.15
C GLY A 201 -8.29 -9.97 -8.93
N VAL A 202 -8.53 -9.23 -10.02
CA VAL A 202 -7.47 -8.68 -10.88
C VAL A 202 -6.72 -7.57 -10.14
N VAL A 203 -5.38 -7.57 -10.27
CA VAL A 203 -4.50 -6.52 -9.72
C VAL A 203 -4.08 -5.54 -10.83
N SER A 204 -4.15 -4.24 -10.57
CA SER A 204 -3.68 -3.18 -11.47
C SER A 204 -2.85 -2.14 -10.73
N LEU A 205 -1.54 -2.11 -10.98
CA LEU A 205 -0.58 -1.23 -10.32
C LEU A 205 0.12 -0.28 -11.27
N GLY A 206 0.33 0.95 -10.80
CA GLY A 206 1.07 2.00 -11.50
C GLY A 206 1.97 2.80 -10.58
N SER A 207 3.22 3.05 -10.98
CA SER A 207 4.08 4.01 -10.30
C SER A 207 5.03 4.77 -11.23
N THR A 208 5.52 5.92 -10.76
CA THR A 208 6.67 6.58 -11.41
C THR A 208 7.95 5.92 -10.94
N SER A 209 8.12 5.77 -9.64
CA SER A 209 9.18 4.98 -9.04
C SER A 209 8.67 4.13 -7.88
N GLY A 210 9.43 3.09 -7.54
CA GLY A 210 9.11 2.17 -6.46
C GLY A 210 8.94 0.75 -6.99
N ASP A 211 9.28 -0.21 -6.13
CA ASP A 211 9.24 -1.63 -6.44
C ASP A 211 7.84 -2.20 -6.18
N PHE A 212 7.48 -3.20 -6.96
CA PHE A 212 6.27 -3.98 -6.77
C PHE A 212 6.59 -5.40 -6.32
N VAL A 213 5.94 -5.85 -5.26
CA VAL A 213 6.02 -7.22 -4.77
C VAL A 213 4.63 -7.81 -4.75
N LEU A 214 4.39 -8.78 -5.63
CA LEU A 214 3.09 -9.42 -5.82
C LEU A 214 3.20 -10.89 -5.43
N GLU A 215 2.35 -11.34 -4.51
CA GLU A 215 2.39 -12.70 -3.98
C GLU A 215 1.00 -13.34 -4.01
N SER A 216 0.87 -14.54 -4.59
CA SER A 216 -0.38 -15.32 -4.61
C SER A 216 -1.56 -14.56 -5.22
N LEU A 217 -1.48 -14.27 -6.52
CA LEU A 217 -2.54 -13.60 -7.29
C LEU A 217 -3.36 -14.61 -8.08
N MET A 218 -4.69 -14.57 -8.00
CA MET A 218 -5.55 -15.64 -8.53
C MET A 218 -6.22 -15.34 -9.87
N SER A 219 -6.28 -14.07 -10.29
CA SER A 219 -7.00 -13.64 -11.50
C SER A 219 -6.15 -12.75 -12.44
N GLY A 220 -4.83 -12.83 -12.36
CA GLY A 220 -3.91 -12.05 -13.19
C GLY A 220 -3.60 -10.65 -12.69
N ALA A 221 -2.67 -9.97 -13.36
CA ALA A 221 -2.18 -8.66 -12.95
C ALA A 221 -1.68 -7.79 -14.13
N SER A 222 -1.79 -6.48 -13.96
CA SER A 222 -1.10 -5.47 -14.77
C SER A 222 -0.25 -4.58 -13.85
N ALA A 223 1.06 -4.56 -14.04
CA ALA A 223 2.00 -3.83 -13.20
C ALA A 223 2.94 -2.96 -14.05
N LYS A 224 2.91 -1.63 -13.82
CA LYS A 224 3.70 -0.67 -14.61
C LYS A 224 4.47 0.30 -13.73
N THR A 225 5.77 0.44 -13.97
CA THR A 225 6.62 1.44 -13.29
C THR A 225 7.59 2.09 -14.27
N THR A 226 8.01 3.34 -14.04
CA THR A 226 9.13 3.89 -14.81
C THR A 226 10.46 3.40 -14.24
N SER A 227 10.62 3.50 -12.93
CA SER A 227 11.85 3.12 -12.23
C SER A 227 11.53 2.24 -11.01
N GLY A 228 11.76 0.95 -11.14
CA GLY A 228 11.47 -0.02 -10.08
C GLY A 228 11.44 -1.44 -10.63
N SER A 229 11.73 -2.38 -9.75
CA SER A 229 11.67 -3.81 -10.05
C SER A 229 10.27 -4.36 -9.77
N ILE A 230 9.84 -5.31 -10.59
CA ILE A 230 8.56 -5.99 -10.42
C ILE A 230 8.87 -7.44 -10.08
N ARG A 231 8.50 -7.87 -8.87
CA ARG A 231 8.60 -9.27 -8.44
C ARG A 231 7.20 -9.86 -8.31
N VAL A 232 6.96 -10.96 -9.00
CA VAL A 232 5.71 -11.72 -8.93
C VAL A 232 6.03 -13.13 -8.48
N ASN A 233 5.43 -13.55 -7.37
CA ASN A 233 5.56 -14.88 -6.79
C ASN A 233 4.18 -15.53 -6.71
N ILE A 234 3.96 -16.63 -7.43
CA ILE A 234 2.68 -17.32 -7.55
C ILE A 234 1.61 -16.44 -8.21
N LEU A 235 1.35 -16.68 -9.49
CA LEU A 235 0.27 -16.01 -10.21
C LEU A 235 -0.50 -17.00 -11.08
N LYS A 236 -1.83 -16.89 -11.05
CA LYS A 236 -2.75 -17.55 -11.97
C LYS A 236 -3.50 -16.49 -12.78
N GLY A 237 -3.52 -16.64 -14.09
CA GLY A 237 -4.14 -15.70 -15.02
C GLY A 237 -3.10 -14.89 -15.80
N ASP A 238 -3.57 -13.94 -16.61
CA ASP A 238 -2.69 -13.19 -17.50
C ASP A 238 -1.86 -12.15 -16.75
N LEU A 239 -0.63 -11.94 -17.19
CA LEU A 239 0.29 -10.97 -16.61
C LEU A 239 0.79 -9.98 -17.65
N GLN A 240 0.59 -8.69 -17.39
CA GLN A 240 1.23 -7.62 -18.11
C GLN A 240 2.19 -6.84 -17.19
N CYS A 241 3.48 -6.82 -17.53
CA CYS A 241 4.49 -6.05 -16.80
C CYS A 241 5.21 -5.08 -17.72
N GLU A 242 5.42 -3.86 -17.25
CA GLU A 242 6.17 -2.82 -17.96
C GLU A 242 7.09 -2.06 -16.99
N THR A 243 8.39 -2.03 -17.28
CA THR A 243 9.35 -1.19 -16.56
C THR A 243 10.32 -0.50 -17.52
N VAL A 244 10.69 0.76 -17.26
CA VAL A 244 11.76 1.41 -18.07
C VAL A 244 13.12 1.07 -17.49
N SER A 245 13.30 1.24 -16.18
CA SER A 245 14.53 0.92 -15.46
C SER A 245 14.23 0.05 -14.25
N GLY A 246 14.52 -1.24 -14.36
CA GLY A 246 14.27 -2.22 -13.31
C GLY A 246 14.14 -3.62 -13.89
N SER A 247 14.26 -4.63 -13.03
CA SER A 247 14.15 -6.03 -13.45
C SER A 247 12.73 -6.56 -13.21
N VAL A 248 12.32 -7.53 -14.02
CA VAL A 248 11.10 -8.31 -13.80
C VAL A 248 11.51 -9.71 -13.38
N THR A 249 11.08 -10.14 -12.20
CA THR A 249 11.36 -11.48 -11.67
C THR A 249 10.05 -12.21 -11.41
N LEU A 250 9.89 -13.37 -12.03
CA LEU A 250 8.70 -14.20 -11.97
C LEU A 250 9.02 -15.56 -11.34
N MET A 251 8.15 -16.02 -10.45
CA MET A 251 8.23 -17.34 -9.83
C MET A 251 6.83 -17.95 -9.80
N ASP A 252 6.70 -19.18 -10.30
CA ASP A 252 5.45 -19.97 -10.30
C ASP A 252 4.26 -19.23 -10.94
N VAL A 253 4.43 -18.82 -12.20
CA VAL A 253 3.42 -18.07 -12.95
C VAL A 253 2.74 -18.95 -13.99
N THR A 254 1.40 -19.00 -13.98
CA THR A 254 0.58 -19.71 -14.97
C THR A 254 -0.35 -18.73 -15.70
N GLY A 255 -0.16 -18.55 -17.01
CA GLY A 255 -0.98 -17.64 -17.82
C GLY A 255 -0.32 -17.20 -19.12
N SER A 256 -0.96 -16.25 -19.84
CA SER A 256 -0.31 -15.53 -20.93
C SER A 256 0.49 -14.33 -20.41
N LEU A 257 1.71 -14.16 -20.92
CA LEU A 257 2.64 -13.14 -20.43
C LEU A 257 2.90 -12.05 -21.47
N LYS A 258 2.85 -10.79 -21.04
CA LYS A 258 3.29 -9.63 -21.83
C LYS A 258 4.25 -8.80 -20.99
N ILE A 259 5.54 -9.02 -21.17
CA ILE A 259 6.60 -8.41 -20.37
C ILE A 259 7.43 -7.46 -21.24
N SER A 260 7.69 -6.26 -20.74
CA SER A 260 8.49 -5.27 -21.44
C SER A 260 9.42 -4.53 -20.48
N SER A 261 10.72 -4.50 -20.81
CA SER A 261 11.73 -3.69 -20.13
C SER A 261 12.55 -2.86 -21.12
N THR A 262 12.97 -1.65 -20.73
CA THR A 262 13.99 -0.90 -21.50
C THR A 262 15.39 -1.22 -20.99
N SER A 263 15.59 -1.16 -19.68
CA SER A 263 16.84 -1.53 -19.01
C SER A 263 16.54 -2.43 -17.82
N GLY A 264 17.10 -3.63 -17.82
CA GLY A 264 16.95 -4.62 -16.76
C GLY A 264 16.43 -5.96 -17.28
N ASP A 265 16.77 -7.01 -16.55
CA ASP A 265 16.56 -8.39 -16.96
C ASP A 265 15.12 -8.84 -16.69
N GLN A 266 14.66 -9.79 -17.49
CA GLN A 266 13.41 -10.51 -17.30
C GLN A 266 13.76 -11.95 -16.97
N THR A 267 13.50 -12.36 -15.73
CA THR A 267 13.85 -13.69 -15.24
C THR A 267 12.59 -14.41 -14.76
N GLY A 268 12.42 -15.67 -15.13
CA GLY A 268 11.26 -16.47 -14.76
C GLY A 268 11.63 -17.90 -14.42
N THR A 269 11.07 -18.42 -13.32
CA THR A 269 11.18 -19.82 -12.94
C THR A 269 9.80 -20.42 -12.69
N GLY A 270 9.58 -21.66 -13.12
CA GLY A 270 8.28 -22.31 -12.94
C GLY A 270 7.16 -21.68 -13.77
N ILE A 271 7.45 -21.32 -15.02
CA ILE A 271 6.51 -20.59 -15.89
C ILE A 271 5.67 -21.56 -16.73
N MET A 272 4.36 -21.58 -16.54
CA MET A 272 3.43 -22.35 -17.37
C MET A 272 2.65 -21.42 -18.29
N LEU A 273 2.98 -21.43 -19.58
CA LEU A 273 2.30 -20.64 -20.59
C LEU A 273 1.00 -21.32 -21.01
N THR A 274 -0.11 -20.58 -20.95
CA THR A 274 -1.44 -21.07 -21.37
C THR A 274 -1.93 -20.44 -22.67
N GLY A 275 -1.15 -19.52 -23.24
CA GLY A 275 -1.47 -18.84 -24.49
C GLY A 275 -0.31 -17.96 -24.94
N ASP A 276 -0.48 -17.31 -26.09
CA ASP A 276 0.56 -16.50 -26.73
C ASP A 276 1.19 -15.48 -25.78
N SER A 277 2.51 -15.45 -25.77
CA SER A 277 3.29 -14.65 -24.83
C SER A 277 4.33 -13.81 -25.56
N HIS A 278 4.62 -12.63 -25.01
CA HIS A 278 5.42 -11.59 -25.61
C HIS A 278 6.44 -11.05 -24.62
N PHE A 279 7.70 -11.10 -25.02
CA PHE A 279 8.84 -10.62 -24.22
C PHE A 279 9.61 -9.59 -25.04
N ARG A 280 9.74 -8.38 -24.49
CA ARG A 280 10.46 -7.29 -25.14
C ARG A 280 11.49 -6.71 -24.19
N SER A 281 12.74 -6.67 -24.63
CA SER A 281 13.84 -5.98 -23.93
C SER A 281 14.49 -4.99 -24.89
N VAL A 282 14.97 -3.85 -24.41
CA VAL A 282 15.93 -3.04 -25.18
C VAL A 282 17.35 -3.43 -24.77
N SER A 283 17.67 -3.35 -23.48
CA SER A 283 18.93 -3.78 -22.91
C SER A 283 18.70 -4.61 -21.66
N GLY A 284 19.02 -5.90 -21.73
CA GLY A 284 18.85 -6.86 -20.63
C GLY A 284 18.47 -8.22 -21.18
N ASP A 285 18.79 -9.25 -20.41
CA ASP A 285 18.54 -10.63 -20.80
C ASP A 285 17.08 -11.02 -20.51
N VAL A 286 16.55 -11.90 -21.33
CA VAL A 286 15.26 -12.57 -21.10
C VAL A 286 15.57 -14.04 -20.85
N GLU A 287 15.39 -14.51 -19.64
CA GLU A 287 15.59 -15.91 -19.26
C GLU A 287 14.32 -16.46 -18.60
N MET A 288 13.76 -17.51 -19.19
CA MET A 288 12.52 -18.13 -18.73
C MET A 288 12.69 -19.64 -18.67
N ASP A 289 12.60 -20.21 -17.48
CA ASP A 289 12.46 -21.65 -17.28
C ASP A 289 10.97 -22.00 -17.34
N VAL A 290 10.54 -22.53 -18.48
CA VAL A 290 9.15 -22.89 -18.75
C VAL A 290 8.87 -24.33 -18.34
N LEU A 291 7.65 -24.58 -17.86
CA LEU A 291 7.16 -25.91 -17.49
C LEU A 291 6.47 -26.63 -18.65
N ASN A 292 6.18 -25.91 -19.74
CA ASN A 292 5.69 -26.51 -20.97
C ASN A 292 6.79 -27.38 -21.59
N GLU A 293 6.41 -28.50 -22.21
CA GLU A 293 7.31 -29.22 -23.10
C GLU A 293 7.72 -28.29 -24.26
N ILE A 294 9.01 -28.14 -24.54
CA ILE A 294 9.50 -27.19 -25.55
C ILE A 294 8.90 -27.47 -26.93
N GLU A 295 8.69 -28.74 -27.28
CA GLU A 295 8.08 -29.17 -28.54
C GLU A 295 6.61 -28.77 -28.67
N SER A 296 5.93 -28.48 -27.55
CA SER A 296 4.54 -27.99 -27.53
C SER A 296 4.43 -26.48 -27.78
N LEU A 297 5.56 -25.77 -27.81
CA LEU A 297 5.62 -24.33 -28.02
C LEU A 297 6.15 -24.00 -29.41
N SER A 298 5.74 -22.86 -29.94
CA SER A 298 6.34 -22.24 -31.11
C SER A 298 7.11 -20.99 -30.70
N PHE A 299 8.30 -20.79 -31.26
CA PHE A 299 9.16 -19.66 -30.91
C PHE A 299 9.38 -18.76 -32.11
N ARG A 300 9.24 -17.45 -31.90
CA ARG A 300 9.68 -16.41 -32.83
C ARG A 300 10.53 -15.42 -32.07
N LEU A 301 11.83 -15.65 -32.07
CA LEU A 301 12.80 -14.81 -31.36
C LEU A 301 13.63 -14.01 -32.35
N LYS A 302 13.93 -12.77 -32.00
CA LYS A 302 14.84 -11.90 -32.75
C LYS A 302 15.70 -11.07 -31.81
N SER A 303 16.97 -10.89 -32.14
CA SER A 303 17.88 -9.97 -31.44
C SER A 303 18.74 -9.24 -32.46
N ASN A 304 19.17 -8.01 -32.16
CA ASN A 304 20.26 -7.38 -32.92
C ASN A 304 21.64 -7.79 -32.37
N SER A 305 21.73 -8.09 -31.08
CA SER A 305 22.94 -8.62 -30.45
C SER A 305 22.62 -9.45 -29.21
N GLY A 306 23.18 -10.66 -29.14
CA GLY A 306 22.93 -11.62 -28.06
C GLY A 306 22.47 -12.95 -28.62
N ARG A 307 22.59 -14.00 -27.81
CA ARG A 307 22.22 -15.36 -28.22
C ARG A 307 20.73 -15.58 -28.00
N LEU A 308 20.10 -16.22 -28.98
CA LEU A 308 18.74 -16.75 -28.90
C LEU A 308 18.83 -18.25 -28.63
N MET A 309 18.08 -18.75 -27.65
CA MET A 309 18.01 -20.17 -27.31
C MET A 309 16.59 -20.56 -26.90
N ALA A 310 16.12 -21.68 -27.43
CA ALA A 310 14.88 -22.34 -27.04
C ALA A 310 15.11 -23.85 -27.01
N GLY A 311 15.11 -24.43 -25.81
CA GLY A 311 15.53 -25.82 -25.58
C GLY A 311 16.94 -26.09 -26.14
N ASN A 312 17.05 -27.06 -27.05
CA ASN A 312 18.32 -27.42 -27.70
C ASN A 312 18.66 -26.61 -28.97
N SER A 313 17.80 -25.68 -29.37
CA SER A 313 17.99 -24.86 -30.57
C SER A 313 18.57 -23.49 -30.21
N SER A 314 19.51 -23.00 -31.01
CA SER A 314 20.11 -21.68 -30.82
C SER A 314 20.40 -20.94 -32.13
N ALA A 315 20.36 -19.62 -32.09
CA ALA A 315 20.75 -18.72 -33.18
C ALA A 315 21.24 -17.38 -32.62
N ASP A 316 21.79 -16.50 -33.46
CA ASP A 316 22.23 -15.16 -33.04
C ASP A 316 21.21 -14.07 -33.45
N ASP A 317 20.78 -14.02 -34.71
CA ASP A 317 19.90 -12.92 -35.19
C ASP A 317 18.40 -13.23 -35.09
N LYS A 318 18.01 -14.44 -35.51
CA LYS A 318 16.61 -14.87 -35.60
C LYS A 318 16.50 -16.38 -35.34
N LEU A 319 15.57 -16.76 -34.48
CA LEU A 319 15.21 -18.16 -34.23
C LEU A 319 13.71 -18.34 -34.44
N GLU A 320 13.34 -19.23 -35.35
CA GLU A 320 11.95 -19.64 -35.57
C GLU A 320 11.82 -21.15 -35.38
N ILE A 321 10.94 -21.55 -34.47
CA ILE A 321 10.59 -22.94 -34.20
C ILE A 321 9.07 -23.04 -34.30
N SER A 322 8.59 -24.01 -35.08
CA SER A 322 7.15 -24.31 -35.18
C SER A 322 6.92 -25.66 -34.53
N GLY A 323 6.45 -25.65 -33.28
CA GLY A 323 6.17 -26.85 -32.49
C GLY A 323 4.67 -27.03 -32.28
N GLY A 324 4.08 -26.19 -31.43
CA GLY A 324 2.65 -26.21 -31.11
C GLY A 324 1.92 -24.87 -31.29
N GLU A 325 0.71 -24.78 -30.73
CA GLU A 325 -0.23 -23.67 -30.95
C GLU A 325 0.11 -22.41 -30.15
N ILE A 326 0.86 -22.53 -29.05
CA ILE A 326 1.25 -21.41 -28.19
C ILE A 326 2.52 -20.76 -28.73
N PHE A 327 2.45 -19.47 -29.07
CA PHE A 327 3.60 -18.72 -29.54
C PHE A 327 4.30 -17.94 -28.44
N VAL A 328 5.61 -18.16 -28.31
CA VAL A 328 6.54 -17.33 -27.55
C VAL A 328 7.22 -16.37 -28.52
N ASN A 329 6.85 -15.09 -28.42
CA ASN A 329 7.39 -14.03 -29.26
C ASN A 329 8.38 -13.20 -28.45
N GLY A 330 9.65 -13.22 -28.84
CA GLY A 330 10.73 -12.53 -28.16
C GLY A 330 11.41 -11.50 -29.06
N SER A 331 11.71 -10.32 -28.51
CA SER A 331 12.51 -9.31 -29.20
C SER A 331 13.42 -8.56 -28.25
N SER A 332 14.72 -8.52 -28.57
CA SER A 332 15.71 -7.70 -27.87
C SER A 332 16.51 -6.81 -28.82
N THR A 333 17.00 -5.66 -28.36
CA THR A 333 18.03 -4.90 -29.08
C THR A 333 19.41 -5.41 -28.70
N SER A 334 19.67 -5.58 -27.40
CA SER A 334 20.86 -6.23 -26.87
C SER A 334 20.51 -7.09 -25.66
N GLY A 335 21.10 -8.27 -25.58
CA GLY A 335 20.87 -9.24 -24.51
C GLY A 335 20.40 -10.58 -25.05
N ASN A 336 20.70 -11.63 -24.29
CA ASN A 336 20.33 -13.00 -24.62
C ASN A 336 18.83 -13.21 -24.41
N GLN A 337 18.25 -14.12 -25.18
CA GLN A 337 16.92 -14.65 -24.95
C GLN A 337 17.04 -16.16 -24.80
N ILE A 338 16.70 -16.67 -23.63
CA ILE A 338 16.89 -18.05 -23.23
C ILE A 338 15.56 -18.57 -22.70
N PHE A 339 15.00 -19.55 -23.39
CA PHE A 339 13.82 -20.30 -22.95
C PHE A 339 14.23 -21.76 -22.78
N LYS A 340 14.11 -22.27 -21.55
CA LYS A 340 14.53 -23.62 -21.17
C LYS A 340 13.35 -24.45 -20.68
#